data_AF-A0A3A4QWP6-F1
#
_entry.id   AF-A0A3A4QWP6-F1
#
_cell.length_a   1.000
_cell.length_b   1.000
_cell.length_c   1.000
_cell.angle_alpha   90.00
_cell.angle_beta   90.00
_cell.angle_gamma   90.00
#
_symmetry.space_group_name_H-M   'P 1'
#
loop_
_entity.id
_entity.type
_entity.pdbx_description
1 polymer ?
#
loop_
_entity_poly.entity_id
_entity_poly.type
_entity_poly.pdbx_seq_one_letter_code
_entity_poly.pdbx_strand_id
1 'polypeptide(L)'
;MDIAKFLKEWKNNLILLCILAVLLIGIVYLAITAVGMWNERRKSFNNMISVREQYNSFMLKNKEVASNKLISEYQAHAEELKKYYNDIFKIMSSQKKNVAEVSALEYKQQLLNQQRQIREMAEERGVYIPADLGFREYMGEKIPPDTAIPLLSLQLEIITSLINDLFESGVTRIEAISRKKSESDSLLKTKLPFSITIKTDMKGLISFLDILQSKSEIYIVESINIDTIPLDKFRQENNLGHLLEVNMTLKYVEL
;
A
#
# COMPACT_ATOMS: atom_id res chain seq x y z
N MET A 1 -29.26 13.41 -64.10
CA MET A 1 -28.10 13.38 -63.17
C MET A 1 -28.65 12.95 -61.82
N ASP A 2 -28.15 11.83 -61.27
CA ASP A 2 -28.81 11.13 -60.17
C ASP A 2 -28.47 11.78 -58.81
N ILE A 3 -29.38 12.62 -58.30
CA ILE A 3 -29.17 13.43 -57.08
C ILE A 3 -28.81 12.57 -55.86
N ALA A 4 -29.33 11.33 -55.80
CA ALA A 4 -29.05 10.39 -54.73
C ALA A 4 -27.59 9.87 -54.74
N LYS A 5 -26.99 9.65 -55.92
CA LYS A 5 -25.57 9.28 -56.04
C LYS A 5 -24.67 10.44 -55.62
N PHE A 6 -25.00 11.66 -56.06
CA PHE A 6 -24.25 12.87 -55.70
C PHE A 6 -24.24 13.13 -54.19
N LEU A 7 -25.40 13.03 -53.52
CA LEU A 7 -25.50 13.20 -52.06
C LEU A 7 -24.72 12.12 -51.29
N LYS A 8 -24.68 10.88 -51.80
CA LYS A 8 -23.94 9.78 -51.18
C LYS A 8 -22.43 9.97 -51.29
N GLU A 9 -21.93 10.40 -52.45
CA GLU A 9 -20.51 10.73 -52.65
C GLU A 9 -20.08 11.94 -51.81
N TRP A 10 -20.93 12.96 -51.72
CA TRP A 10 -20.66 14.14 -50.89
C TRP A 10 -20.58 13.81 -49.40
N LYS A 11 -21.48 12.96 -48.89
CA LYS A 11 -21.46 12.49 -47.49
C LYS A 11 -20.20 11.69 -47.17
N ASN A 12 -19.75 10.83 -48.09
CA ASN A 12 -18.52 10.05 -47.90
C ASN A 12 -17.26 10.94 -47.86
N ASN A 13 -17.21 11.98 -48.71
CA ASN A 13 -16.11 12.94 -48.69
C ASN A 13 -16.07 13.79 -47.42
N LEU A 14 -17.24 14.15 -46.88
CA LEU A 14 -17.36 14.85 -45.58
C LEU A 14 -16.83 14.01 -44.41
N ILE A 15 -17.17 12.71 -44.38
CA ILE A 15 -16.68 11.79 -43.33
C ILE A 15 -15.16 11.65 -43.40
N LEU A 16 -14.59 11.52 -44.60
CA LEU A 16 -13.13 11.48 -44.80
C LEU A 16 -12.45 12.76 -44.31
N LEU A 17 -13.02 13.93 -44.58
CA LEU A 17 -12.52 15.22 -44.08
C LEU A 17 -12.54 15.30 -42.54
N CYS A 18 -13.62 14.83 -41.91
CA CYS A 18 -13.70 14.80 -40.44
C CYS A 18 -12.66 13.86 -39.82
N ILE A 19 -12.43 12.68 -40.40
CA ILE A 19 -11.42 11.74 -39.92
C ILE A 19 -10.01 12.36 -40.06
N LEU A 20 -9.74 13.01 -41.19
CA LEU A 20 -8.45 13.67 -41.43
C LEU A 20 -8.21 14.81 -40.43
N ALA A 21 -9.25 15.59 -40.13
CA ALA A 21 -9.18 16.68 -39.15
C ALA A 21 -8.87 16.16 -37.72
N VAL A 22 -9.51 15.08 -37.29
CA VAL A 22 -9.26 14.46 -35.98
C VAL A 22 -7.83 13.92 -35.89
N LEU A 23 -7.33 13.30 -36.96
CA LEU A 23 -5.94 12.82 -37.05
C LEU A 23 -4.93 13.97 -36.92
N LEU A 24 -5.20 15.09 -37.61
CA LEU A 24 -4.35 16.28 -37.57
C LEU A 24 -4.29 16.88 -36.15
N ILE A 25 -5.43 16.97 -35.47
CA ILE A 25 -5.49 17.43 -34.07
C ILE A 25 -4.71 16.49 -33.15
N GLY A 26 -4.82 15.17 -33.35
CA GLY A 26 -4.07 14.17 -32.58
C GLY A 26 -2.55 14.32 -32.74
N ILE A 27 -2.07 14.56 -33.96
CA ILE A 27 -0.64 14.78 -34.23
C ILE A 27 -0.13 16.06 -33.56
N VAL A 28 -0.91 17.15 -33.63
CA VAL A 28 -0.56 18.43 -32.98
C VAL A 28 -0.49 18.27 -31.45
N TYR A 29 -1.44 17.56 -30.85
CA TYR A 29 -1.44 17.28 -29.41
C TYR A 29 -0.21 16.48 -28.97
N LEU A 30 0.16 15.44 -29.73
CA LEU A 30 1.37 14.65 -29.47
C LEU A 30 2.65 15.49 -29.62
N ALA A 31 2.71 16.39 -30.60
CA ALA A 31 3.86 17.28 -30.76
C ALA A 31 4.04 18.24 -29.56
N ILE A 32 2.94 18.84 -29.06
CA ILE A 32 2.98 19.75 -27.91
C ILE A 32 3.45 19.02 -26.65
N THR A 33 2.90 17.84 -26.37
CA THR A 33 3.28 17.03 -25.20
C THR A 33 4.73 16.54 -25.26
N ALA A 34 5.21 16.14 -26.43
CA ALA A 34 6.61 15.74 -26.62
C ALA A 34 7.59 16.91 -26.36
N VAL A 35 7.26 18.12 -26.81
CA VAL A 35 8.08 19.32 -26.56
C VAL A 35 8.09 19.69 -25.07
N GLY A 36 6.95 19.57 -24.38
CA GLY A 36 6.86 19.78 -22.93
C GLY A 36 7.78 18.85 -22.15
N MET A 37 7.71 17.55 -22.42
CA MET A 37 8.57 16.55 -21.79
C MET A 37 10.05 16.76 -22.12
N TRP A 38 10.38 17.19 -23.34
CA TRP A 38 11.75 17.49 -23.72
C TRP A 38 12.32 18.69 -22.94
N ASN A 39 11.52 19.73 -22.75
CA ASN A 39 11.92 20.91 -21.98
C ASN A 39 12.11 20.61 -20.49
N GLU A 40 11.25 19.77 -19.90
CA GLU A 40 11.43 19.32 -18.51
C GLU A 40 12.68 18.45 -18.34
N ARG A 41 12.92 17.51 -19.27
CA ARG A 41 14.16 16.70 -19.29
C ARG A 41 15.40 17.56 -19.46
N ARG A 42 15.32 18.63 -20.27
CA ARG A 42 16.44 19.56 -20.45
C ARG A 42 16.69 20.41 -19.20
N LYS A 43 15.63 20.83 -18.50
CA LYS A 43 15.76 21.52 -17.20
C LYS A 43 16.37 20.62 -16.14
N SER A 44 15.92 19.36 -16.02
CA SER A 44 16.49 18.42 -15.05
C SER A 44 17.94 18.07 -15.38
N PHE A 45 18.27 17.90 -16.66
CA PHE A 45 19.64 17.66 -17.11
C PHE A 45 20.57 18.87 -16.84
N ASN A 46 20.10 20.09 -17.11
CA ASN A 46 20.86 21.31 -16.80
C ASN A 46 21.03 21.50 -15.28
N ASN A 47 20.01 21.17 -14.47
CA ASN A 47 20.12 21.20 -13.02
C ASN A 47 21.15 20.17 -12.53
N MET A 48 21.15 18.94 -13.05
CA MET A 48 22.16 17.93 -12.71
C MET A 48 23.58 18.35 -13.11
N ILE A 49 23.76 18.98 -14.27
CA ILE A 49 25.06 19.53 -14.68
C ILE A 49 25.49 20.63 -13.72
N SER A 50 24.60 21.58 -13.39
CA SER A 50 24.92 22.69 -12.49
C SER A 50 25.27 22.23 -11.07
N VAL A 51 24.59 21.21 -10.55
CA VAL A 51 24.91 20.60 -9.23
C VAL A 51 26.25 19.87 -9.29
N ARG A 52 26.54 19.18 -10.39
CA ARG A 52 27.84 18.52 -10.60
C ARG A 52 28.98 19.53 -10.74
N GLU A 53 28.75 20.66 -11.40
CA GLU A 53 29.72 21.76 -11.52
C GLU A 53 29.92 22.49 -10.19
N GLN A 54 28.86 22.70 -9.40
CA GLN A 54 28.97 23.23 -8.04
C GLN A 54 29.72 22.26 -7.12
N TYR A 55 29.45 20.96 -7.19
CA TYR A 55 30.18 19.94 -6.46
C TYR A 55 31.65 19.89 -6.88
N ASN A 56 31.94 19.87 -8.19
CA ASN A 56 33.31 19.84 -8.69
C ASN A 56 34.07 21.13 -8.36
N SER A 57 33.44 22.30 -8.44
CA SER A 57 34.07 23.57 -8.07
C SER A 57 34.28 23.69 -6.56
N PHE A 58 33.38 23.16 -5.73
CA PHE A 58 33.60 23.01 -4.29
C PHE A 58 34.78 22.08 -3.99
N MET A 59 34.86 20.92 -4.66
CA MET A 59 35.97 19.96 -4.50
C MET A 59 37.31 20.50 -5.02
N LEU A 60 37.31 21.27 -6.12
CA LEU A 60 38.50 21.88 -6.69
C LEU A 60 38.99 23.09 -5.90
N LYS A 61 38.07 23.89 -5.34
CA LYS A 61 38.36 25.08 -4.51
C LYS A 61 38.78 24.69 -3.09
N ASN A 62 38.30 23.56 -2.57
CA ASN A 62 38.69 22.99 -1.28
C ASN A 62 39.67 21.82 -1.43
N LYS A 63 40.64 21.94 -2.34
CA LYS A 63 41.64 20.89 -2.66
C LYS A 63 42.53 20.45 -1.48
N GLU A 64 42.37 21.06 -0.30
CA GLU A 64 43.04 20.66 0.94
C GLU A 64 42.12 20.07 2.03
N VAL A 65 40.80 19.96 1.82
CA VAL A 65 39.86 19.53 2.90
C VAL A 65 38.96 18.37 2.48
N ALA A 66 39.55 17.34 1.90
CA ALA A 66 39.11 15.99 2.19
C ALA A 66 40.37 15.22 2.56
N SER A 67 40.90 15.48 3.77
CA SER A 67 42.03 14.69 4.27
C SER A 67 41.65 13.22 4.14
N ASN A 68 42.58 12.37 3.68
CA ASN A 68 42.34 10.92 3.58
C ASN A 68 41.75 10.35 4.88
N LYS A 69 42.02 11.01 6.02
CA LYS A 69 41.41 10.76 7.32
C LYS A 69 39.89 10.92 7.32
N LEU A 70 39.34 12.02 6.81
CA LEU A 70 37.89 12.23 6.74
C LEU A 70 37.22 11.20 5.82
N ILE A 71 37.82 10.90 4.66
CA ILE A 71 37.30 9.88 3.75
C ILE A 71 37.35 8.49 4.42
N SER A 72 38.44 8.18 5.14
CA SER A 72 38.54 6.92 5.88
C SER A 72 37.58 6.84 7.06
N GLU A 73 37.28 7.95 7.74
CA GLU A 73 36.28 8.03 8.81
C GLU A 73 34.87 7.81 8.26
N TYR A 74 34.53 8.41 7.11
CA TYR A 74 33.25 8.17 6.44
C TYR A 74 33.13 6.74 5.89
N GLN A 75 34.21 6.16 5.36
CA GLN A 75 34.23 4.76 4.92
C GLN A 75 34.11 3.80 6.11
N ALA A 76 34.78 4.08 7.22
CA ALA A 76 34.66 3.31 8.45
C ALA A 76 33.24 3.37 9.00
N HIS A 77 32.62 4.55 9.05
CA HIS A 77 31.22 4.69 9.45
C HIS A 77 30.25 3.99 8.49
N ALA A 78 30.50 4.03 7.17
CA ALA A 78 29.69 3.33 6.19
C ALA A 78 29.78 1.80 6.34
N GLU A 79 30.98 1.27 6.58
CA GLU A 79 31.20 -0.16 6.87
C GLU A 79 30.56 -0.56 8.22
N GLU A 80 30.63 0.31 9.23
CA GLU A 80 29.98 0.09 10.52
C GLU A 80 28.45 0.05 10.39
N LEU A 81 27.86 1.01 9.67
CA LEU A 81 26.43 1.03 9.33
C LEU A 81 26.01 -0.21 8.53
N LYS A 82 26.82 -0.63 7.57
CA LYS A 82 26.59 -1.85 6.79
C LYS A 82 26.64 -3.10 7.67
N LYS A 83 27.53 -3.13 8.66
CA LYS A 83 27.60 -4.19 9.65
C LYS A 83 26.37 -4.20 10.55
N TYR A 84 25.95 -3.06 11.10
CA TYR A 84 24.71 -2.96 11.88
C TYR A 84 23.49 -3.39 11.05
N TYR A 85 23.40 -2.94 9.80
CA TYR A 85 22.36 -3.36 8.87
C TYR A 85 22.37 -4.86 8.66
N ASN A 86 23.54 -5.46 8.40
CA ASN A 86 23.67 -6.90 8.20
C ASN A 86 23.37 -7.70 9.46
N ASP A 87 23.73 -7.19 10.65
CA ASP A 87 23.46 -7.85 11.93
C ASP A 87 21.97 -7.81 12.27
N ILE A 88 21.32 -6.66 12.08
CA ILE A 88 19.85 -6.52 12.21
C ILE A 88 19.15 -7.41 11.17
N PHE A 89 19.59 -7.38 9.91
CA PHE A 89 19.06 -8.22 8.85
C PHE A 89 19.24 -9.71 9.16
N LYS A 90 20.40 -10.11 9.69
CA LYS A 90 20.68 -11.50 10.08
C LYS A 90 19.80 -11.93 11.24
N ILE A 91 19.58 -11.08 12.25
CA ILE A 91 18.65 -11.35 13.36
C ILE A 91 17.22 -11.52 12.83
N MET A 92 16.77 -10.62 11.94
CA MET A 92 15.42 -10.72 11.35
C MET A 92 15.26 -11.96 10.45
N SER A 93 16.27 -12.28 9.64
CA SER A 93 16.21 -13.43 8.71
C SER A 93 16.44 -14.79 9.39
N SER A 94 17.13 -14.84 10.54
CA SER A 94 17.24 -16.03 11.38
C SER A 94 16.01 -16.27 12.27
N GLN A 95 15.09 -15.29 12.34
CA GLN A 95 13.73 -15.45 12.86
C GLN A 95 12.72 -15.87 11.79
N LYS A 96 13.14 -16.46 10.66
CA LYS A 96 12.22 -17.23 9.82
C LYS A 96 11.61 -18.34 10.69
N LYS A 97 10.45 -18.02 11.26
CA LYS A 97 9.58 -18.91 12.00
C LYS A 97 9.46 -20.13 11.11
N ASN A 98 10.00 -21.28 11.56
CA ASN A 98 9.70 -22.55 10.91
C ASN A 98 8.19 -22.68 11.00
N VAL A 99 7.49 -22.26 9.94
CA VAL A 99 6.06 -22.49 9.79
C VAL A 99 5.98 -24.00 9.76
N ALA A 100 5.52 -24.61 10.84
CA ALA A 100 5.27 -26.03 10.88
C ALA A 100 4.47 -26.40 9.61
N GLU A 101 4.77 -27.54 8.99
CA GLU A 101 4.00 -28.00 7.84
C GLU A 101 2.56 -28.30 8.30
N VAL A 102 1.73 -27.26 8.30
CA VAL A 102 0.31 -27.33 8.63
C VAL A 102 -0.40 -27.86 7.37
N SER A 103 -1.14 -28.95 7.51
CA SER A 103 -1.97 -29.46 6.42
C SER A 103 -3.13 -28.50 6.10
N ALA A 104 -3.68 -28.57 4.87
CA ALA A 104 -4.78 -27.68 4.48
C ALA A 104 -6.02 -27.80 5.39
N LEU A 105 -6.27 -28.99 5.94
CA LEU A 105 -7.37 -29.23 6.87
C LEU A 105 -7.11 -28.58 8.23
N GLU A 106 -5.90 -28.73 8.76
CA GLU A 106 -5.49 -28.09 10.02
C GLU A 106 -5.51 -26.57 9.90
N TYR A 107 -5.04 -26.01 8.78
CA TYR A 107 -5.13 -24.57 8.53
C TYR A 107 -6.57 -24.09 8.56
N LYS A 108 -7.49 -24.81 7.90
CA LYS A 108 -8.91 -24.46 7.91
C LYS A 108 -9.49 -24.49 9.32
N GLN A 109 -9.11 -25.48 10.13
CA GLN A 109 -9.53 -25.56 11.52
C GLN A 109 -8.97 -24.40 12.35
N GLN A 110 -7.70 -24.03 12.14
CA GLN A 110 -7.07 -22.86 12.77
C GLN A 110 -7.79 -21.56 12.41
N LEU A 111 -8.11 -21.35 11.13
CA LEU A 111 -8.86 -20.19 10.67
C LEU A 111 -10.21 -20.06 11.38
N LEU A 112 -10.99 -21.15 11.42
CA LEU A 112 -12.31 -21.15 12.07
C LEU A 112 -12.19 -20.92 13.59
N ASN A 113 -11.20 -21.52 14.23
CA ASN A 113 -10.94 -21.33 15.66
C ASN A 113 -10.56 -19.88 15.99
N GLN A 114 -9.63 -19.29 15.24
CA GLN A 114 -9.24 -17.89 15.45
C GLN A 114 -10.41 -16.94 15.22
N GLN A 115 -11.20 -17.17 14.17
CA GLN A 115 -12.37 -16.35 13.89
C GLN A 115 -13.41 -16.40 15.01
N ARG A 116 -13.64 -17.59 15.59
CA ARG A 116 -14.50 -17.73 16.77
C ARG A 116 -13.95 -16.94 17.96
N GLN A 117 -12.67 -17.11 18.28
CA GLN A 117 -12.03 -16.40 19.39
C GLN A 117 -12.10 -14.89 19.23
N ILE A 118 -11.85 -14.37 18.02
CA ILE A 118 -11.96 -12.94 17.72
C ILE A 118 -13.38 -12.46 17.90
N ARG A 119 -14.39 -13.25 17.50
CA ARG A 119 -15.80 -12.89 17.69
C ARG A 119 -16.18 -12.84 19.16
N GLU A 120 -15.75 -13.83 19.95
CA GLU A 120 -15.95 -13.87 21.41
C GLU A 120 -15.32 -12.62 22.05
N MET A 121 -14.08 -12.27 21.71
CA MET A 121 -13.43 -11.05 22.19
C MET A 121 -14.15 -9.77 21.74
N ALA A 122 -14.67 -9.73 20.52
CA ALA A 122 -15.42 -8.59 20.01
C ALA A 122 -16.73 -8.40 20.79
N GLU A 123 -17.45 -9.48 21.07
CA GLU A 123 -18.67 -9.48 21.87
C GLU A 123 -18.40 -9.01 23.30
N GLU A 124 -17.35 -9.51 23.95
CA GLU A 124 -16.92 -9.08 25.29
C GLU A 124 -16.60 -7.58 25.36
N ARG A 125 -16.02 -7.03 24.27
CA ARG A 125 -15.66 -5.61 24.16
C ARG A 125 -16.77 -4.73 23.59
N GLY A 126 -17.92 -5.29 23.21
CA GLY A 126 -19.01 -4.57 22.57
C GLY A 126 -18.65 -4.00 21.19
N VAL A 127 -17.71 -4.61 20.48
CA VAL A 127 -17.24 -4.20 19.15
C VAL A 127 -17.94 -5.05 18.09
N TYR A 128 -18.50 -4.42 17.07
CA TYR A 128 -19.01 -5.14 15.90
C TYR A 128 -17.85 -5.53 14.97
N ILE A 129 -17.85 -6.78 14.50
CA ILE A 129 -16.87 -7.29 13.52
C ILE A 129 -17.58 -8.05 12.39
N PRO A 130 -17.14 -7.98 11.12
CA PRO A 130 -17.73 -8.77 10.06
C PRO A 130 -17.65 -10.27 10.33
N ALA A 131 -18.61 -11.00 9.77
CA ALA A 131 -18.64 -12.45 9.83
C ALA A 131 -17.41 -13.10 9.16
N ASP A 132 -16.77 -12.40 8.23
CA ASP A 132 -15.59 -12.81 7.48
C ASP A 132 -14.44 -11.83 7.72
N LEU A 133 -13.24 -12.35 7.99
CA LEU A 133 -12.01 -11.56 8.24
C LEU A 133 -11.14 -11.45 6.98
N GLY A 134 -11.77 -11.43 5.80
CA GLY A 134 -11.10 -11.43 4.50
C GLY A 134 -10.74 -12.82 3.97
N PHE A 135 -11.21 -13.90 4.58
CA PHE A 135 -10.95 -15.30 4.21
C PHE A 135 -12.20 -16.03 3.71
N ARG A 136 -13.21 -15.30 3.23
CA ARG A 136 -14.53 -15.82 2.80
C ARG A 136 -14.42 -17.04 1.90
N GLU A 137 -13.47 -17.02 0.98
CA GLU A 137 -13.21 -18.08 0.02
C GLU A 137 -12.83 -19.42 0.67
N TYR A 138 -12.34 -19.43 1.91
CA TYR A 138 -11.93 -20.64 2.65
C TYR A 138 -12.87 -20.98 3.82
N MET A 139 -13.90 -20.17 4.06
CA MET A 139 -14.93 -20.47 5.07
C MET A 139 -15.93 -21.55 4.62
N GLY A 140 -16.14 -21.69 3.31
CA GLY A 140 -17.04 -22.68 2.71
C GLY A 140 -16.37 -24.02 2.47
N GLU A 141 -16.69 -24.68 1.36
CA GLU A 141 -16.16 -26.01 1.02
C GLU A 141 -14.72 -25.99 0.49
N LYS A 142 -14.29 -24.85 -0.06
CA LYS A 142 -12.98 -24.72 -0.70
C LYS A 142 -11.85 -24.88 0.31
N ILE A 143 -10.93 -25.78 -0.01
CA ILE A 143 -9.71 -26.04 0.75
C ILE A 143 -8.55 -25.28 0.09
N PRO A 144 -7.74 -24.53 0.84
CA PRO A 144 -6.57 -23.87 0.28
C PRO A 144 -5.53 -24.90 -0.20
N PRO A 145 -4.82 -24.64 -1.31
CA PRO A 145 -3.74 -25.52 -1.74
C PRO A 145 -2.58 -25.46 -0.75
N ASP A 146 -1.89 -26.60 -0.52
CA ASP A 146 -0.80 -26.70 0.47
C ASP A 146 0.30 -25.66 0.25
N THR A 147 0.60 -25.35 -1.03
CA THR A 147 1.59 -24.33 -1.40
C THR A 147 1.24 -22.91 -0.96
N ALA A 148 -0.04 -22.61 -0.70
CA ALA A 148 -0.49 -21.30 -0.24
C ALA A 148 -0.58 -21.20 1.29
N ILE A 149 -0.56 -22.32 2.02
CA ILE A 149 -0.79 -22.35 3.47
C ILE A 149 0.20 -21.47 4.24
N PRO A 150 1.52 -21.46 3.96
CA PRO A 150 2.44 -20.63 4.74
C PRO A 150 2.11 -19.14 4.64
N LEU A 151 1.81 -18.68 3.42
CA LEU A 151 1.42 -17.30 3.16
C LEU A 151 0.08 -16.95 3.81
N LEU A 152 -0.90 -17.84 3.70
CA LEU A 152 -2.23 -17.65 4.28
C LEU A 152 -2.18 -17.64 5.81
N SER A 153 -1.34 -18.47 6.42
CA SER A 153 -1.10 -18.51 7.86
C SER A 153 -0.48 -17.20 8.36
N LEU A 154 0.53 -16.69 7.64
CA LEU A 154 1.11 -15.39 7.94
C LEU A 154 0.07 -14.26 7.83
N GLN A 155 -0.73 -14.25 6.75
CA GLN A 155 -1.81 -13.27 6.60
C GLN A 155 -2.84 -13.34 7.72
N LEU A 156 -3.19 -14.54 8.17
CA LEU A 156 -4.13 -14.74 9.27
C LEU A 156 -3.54 -14.19 10.58
N GLU A 157 -2.27 -14.50 10.88
CA GLU A 157 -1.57 -13.97 12.06
C GLU A 157 -1.54 -12.44 12.06
N ILE A 158 -1.20 -11.82 10.92
CA ILE A 158 -1.17 -10.36 10.76
C ILE A 158 -2.55 -9.74 10.97
N ILE A 159 -3.58 -10.29 10.34
CA ILE A 159 -4.95 -9.77 10.47
C ILE A 159 -5.46 -9.90 11.90
N THR A 160 -5.22 -11.04 12.55
CA THR A 160 -5.59 -11.25 13.95
C THR A 160 -4.88 -10.26 14.87
N SER A 161 -3.57 -10.04 14.67
CA SER A 161 -2.79 -9.04 15.39
C SER A 161 -3.35 -7.63 15.20
N LEU A 162 -3.67 -7.25 13.97
CA LEU A 162 -4.26 -5.95 13.63
C LEU A 162 -5.64 -5.75 14.27
N ILE A 163 -6.48 -6.77 14.30
CA ILE A 163 -7.81 -6.71 14.94
C ILE A 163 -7.67 -6.45 16.44
N ASN A 164 -6.71 -7.10 17.09
CA ASN A 164 -6.43 -6.85 18.50
C ASN A 164 -6.00 -5.39 18.75
N ASP A 165 -5.15 -4.83 17.88
CA ASP A 165 -4.76 -3.41 17.97
C ASP A 165 -5.96 -2.47 17.82
N LEU A 166 -6.89 -2.81 16.93
CA LEU A 166 -8.12 -2.05 16.74
C LEU A 166 -9.01 -2.10 17.98
N PHE A 167 -9.09 -3.26 18.63
CA PHE A 167 -9.80 -3.39 19.89
C PHE A 167 -9.13 -2.60 21.02
N GLU A 168 -7.80 -2.55 21.07
CA GLU A 168 -7.04 -1.79 22.08
C GLU A 168 -7.11 -0.28 21.88
N SER A 169 -7.18 0.17 20.63
CA SER A 169 -7.34 1.58 20.28
C SER A 169 -8.75 2.14 20.54
N GLY A 170 -9.72 1.29 20.90
CA GLY A 170 -11.10 1.73 21.16
C GLY A 170 -11.95 1.90 19.90
N VAL A 171 -11.61 1.18 18.82
CA VAL A 171 -12.47 1.11 17.63
C VAL A 171 -13.76 0.38 17.98
N THR A 172 -14.89 1.03 17.69
CA THR A 172 -16.22 0.53 18.05
C THR A 172 -16.80 -0.47 17.05
N ARG A 173 -16.37 -0.39 15.79
CA ARG A 173 -16.93 -1.20 14.72
C ARG A 173 -15.92 -1.40 13.60
N ILE A 174 -15.70 -2.65 13.24
CA ILE A 174 -14.96 -3.05 12.06
C ILE A 174 -16.03 -3.50 11.06
N GLU A 175 -16.08 -2.92 9.87
CA GLU A 175 -17.12 -3.23 8.87
C GLU A 175 -16.65 -4.24 7.84
N ALA A 176 -15.41 -4.09 7.38
CA ALA A 176 -14.84 -4.94 6.35
C ALA A 176 -13.33 -5.07 6.53
N ILE A 177 -12.84 -6.28 6.26
CA ILE A 177 -11.42 -6.58 6.09
C ILE A 177 -11.29 -7.32 4.76
N SER A 178 -10.42 -6.84 3.89
CA SER A 178 -10.20 -7.43 2.56
C SER A 178 -8.71 -7.64 2.32
N ARG A 179 -8.35 -8.85 1.89
CA ARG A 179 -6.99 -9.19 1.48
C ARG A 179 -6.84 -8.99 -0.02
N LYS A 180 -5.68 -8.49 -0.45
CA LYS A 180 -5.27 -8.50 -1.85
C LYS A 180 -4.16 -9.53 -2.07
N LYS A 181 -3.91 -9.85 -3.33
CA LYS A 181 -2.86 -10.80 -3.72
C LYS A 181 -1.50 -10.24 -3.28
N SER A 182 -0.64 -11.10 -2.74
CA SER A 182 0.71 -10.73 -2.32
C SER A 182 1.53 -10.20 -3.50
N GLU A 183 2.28 -9.14 -3.26
CA GLU A 183 3.22 -8.56 -4.22
C GLU A 183 4.64 -8.97 -3.79
N SER A 184 5.32 -9.75 -4.63
CA SER A 184 6.74 -10.05 -4.43
C SER A 184 7.57 -9.01 -5.18
N ASP A 185 8.45 -8.32 -4.47
CA ASP A 185 9.38 -7.37 -5.06
C ASP A 185 10.76 -8.03 -5.27
N SER A 186 11.51 -7.54 -6.25
CA SER A 186 12.85 -8.02 -6.64
C SER A 186 13.88 -8.01 -5.50
N LEU A 187 13.58 -7.34 -4.38
CA LEU A 187 14.43 -7.17 -3.21
C LEU A 187 14.12 -8.15 -2.06
N LEU A 188 13.55 -9.33 -2.36
CA LEU A 188 13.18 -10.38 -1.37
C LEU A 188 12.15 -9.94 -0.32
N LYS A 189 11.44 -8.83 -0.55
CA LYS A 189 10.39 -8.34 0.35
C LYS A 189 9.03 -8.84 -0.13
N THR A 190 8.32 -9.54 0.75
CA THR A 190 6.92 -9.90 0.50
C THR A 190 6.02 -8.80 1.05
N LYS A 191 5.28 -8.14 0.16
CA LYS A 191 4.29 -7.14 0.55
C LYS A 191 2.92 -7.81 0.60
N LEU A 192 2.22 -7.67 1.72
CA LEU A 192 0.89 -8.22 1.95
C LEU A 192 -0.10 -7.06 2.05
N PRO A 193 -0.71 -6.65 0.92
CA PRO A 193 -1.72 -5.60 0.92
C PRO A 193 -3.06 -6.08 1.49
N PHE A 194 -3.67 -5.25 2.33
CA PHE A 194 -5.03 -5.43 2.81
C PHE A 194 -5.73 -4.06 2.99
N SER A 195 -7.05 -4.08 2.97
CA SER A 195 -7.88 -2.91 3.20
C SER A 195 -8.82 -3.17 4.37
N ILE A 196 -9.03 -2.13 5.17
CA ILE A 196 -9.92 -2.17 6.32
C ILE A 196 -10.87 -0.98 6.32
N THR A 197 -12.12 -1.25 6.66
CA THR A 197 -13.15 -0.23 6.92
C THR A 197 -13.54 -0.31 8.38
N ILE A 198 -13.38 0.80 9.10
CA ILE A 198 -13.72 0.90 10.53
C ILE A 198 -14.60 2.13 10.79
N LYS A 199 -15.38 2.06 11.87
CA LYS A 199 -16.06 3.22 12.45
C LYS A 199 -15.54 3.45 13.87
N THR A 200 -15.04 4.65 14.09
CA THR A 200 -14.39 5.06 15.34
C THR A 200 -14.49 6.57 15.54
N ASP A 201 -14.16 7.06 16.72
CA ASP A 201 -13.97 8.49 16.95
C ASP A 201 -12.53 8.91 16.59
N MET A 202 -12.26 10.22 16.62
CA MET A 202 -10.92 10.72 16.31
C MET A 202 -9.85 10.19 17.27
N LYS A 203 -10.22 9.98 18.55
CA LYS A 203 -9.29 9.48 19.57
C LYS A 203 -8.87 8.04 19.27
N GLY A 204 -9.82 7.18 18.89
CA GLY A 204 -9.54 5.80 18.53
C GLY A 204 -8.74 5.68 17.25
N LEU A 205 -9.02 6.53 16.24
CA LEU A 205 -8.19 6.60 15.04
C LEU A 205 -6.73 6.98 15.36
N ILE A 206 -6.51 8.03 16.14
CA ILE A 206 -5.15 8.45 16.51
C ILE A 206 -4.46 7.35 17.32
N SER A 207 -5.15 6.77 18.31
CA SER A 207 -4.60 5.70 19.14
C SER A 207 -4.19 4.48 18.30
N PHE A 208 -4.99 4.13 17.29
CA PHE A 208 -4.67 3.05 16.36
C PHE A 208 -3.42 3.35 15.53
N LEU A 209 -3.29 4.55 14.99
CA LEU A 209 -2.12 4.96 14.22
C LEU A 209 -0.85 5.00 15.09
N ASP A 210 -0.96 5.44 16.34
CA ASP A 210 0.13 5.43 17.31
C ASP A 210 0.59 3.99 17.62
N ILE A 211 -0.36 3.06 17.82
CA ILE A 211 -0.05 1.63 18.00
C ILE A 211 0.70 1.10 16.78
N LEU A 212 0.20 1.34 15.56
CA LEU A 212 0.85 0.90 14.33
C LEU A 212 2.27 1.46 14.18
N GLN A 213 2.50 2.72 14.55
CA GLN A 213 3.83 3.33 14.50
C GLN A 213 4.80 2.71 15.51
N SER A 214 4.29 2.25 16.66
CA SER A 214 5.11 1.69 17.75
C SER A 214 5.46 0.21 17.56
N LYS A 215 4.83 -0.48 16.59
CA LYS A 215 5.06 -1.91 16.35
C LYS A 215 6.46 -2.21 15.82
N SER A 216 6.97 -3.37 16.20
CA SER A 216 8.22 -3.93 15.66
C SER A 216 8.09 -4.33 14.19
N GLU A 217 6.88 -4.66 13.76
CA GLU A 217 6.52 -5.03 12.41
C GLU A 217 6.33 -3.80 11.51
N ILE A 218 6.63 -3.95 10.21
CA ILE A 218 6.55 -2.85 9.26
C ILE A 218 5.17 -2.83 8.59
N TYR A 219 4.35 -1.86 9.01
CA TYR A 219 3.11 -1.50 8.34
C TYR A 219 3.27 -0.19 7.55
N ILE A 220 2.88 -0.20 6.28
CA ILE A 220 2.84 0.98 5.43
C ILE A 220 1.38 1.34 5.18
N VAL A 221 0.99 2.55 5.57
CA VAL A 221 -0.33 3.11 5.25
C VAL A 221 -0.26 3.74 3.86
N GLU A 222 -0.91 3.13 2.88
CA GLU A 222 -0.91 3.64 1.50
C GLU A 222 -1.95 4.75 1.28
N SER A 223 -3.09 4.62 1.93
CA SER A 223 -4.18 5.60 1.86
C SER A 223 -5.06 5.51 3.09
N ILE A 224 -5.57 6.67 3.51
CA ILE A 224 -6.61 6.82 4.52
C ILE A 224 -7.64 7.77 3.93
N ASN A 225 -8.89 7.31 3.82
CA ASN A 225 -10.03 8.15 3.51
C ASN A 225 -10.90 8.22 4.76
N ILE A 226 -11.23 9.44 5.19
CA ILE A 226 -11.98 9.70 6.41
C ILE A 226 -13.25 10.44 6.03
N ASP A 227 -14.39 9.81 6.26
CA ASP A 227 -15.71 10.39 6.04
C ASP A 227 -16.39 10.63 7.38
N THR A 228 -16.97 11.83 7.55
CA THR A 228 -17.76 12.13 8.75
C THR A 228 -19.16 11.57 8.59
N ILE A 229 -19.61 10.76 9.54
CA ILE A 229 -20.98 10.23 9.53
C ILE A 229 -21.94 11.31 10.08
N PRO A 230 -22.93 11.75 9.29
CA PRO A 230 -23.89 12.77 9.73
C PRO A 230 -24.70 12.35 10.98
N LEU A 231 -24.92 13.31 11.88
CA LEU A 231 -25.57 13.13 13.19
C LEU A 231 -27.01 12.60 13.14
N ASP A 232 -27.71 12.81 12.02
CA ASP A 232 -29.07 12.34 11.77
C ASP A 232 -29.14 10.81 11.60
N LYS A 233 -28.09 10.18 11.05
CA LYS A 233 -27.93 8.72 11.04
C LYS A 233 -27.40 8.16 12.36
N PHE A 234 -26.80 9.02 13.19
CA PHE A 234 -26.07 8.65 14.40
C PHE A 234 -26.95 8.49 15.65
N ARG A 235 -28.07 9.21 15.74
CA ARG A 235 -29.00 9.15 16.90
C ARG A 235 -29.62 7.77 17.16
N GLN A 236 -29.44 6.79 16.28
CA GLN A 236 -29.90 5.41 16.49
C GLN A 236 -28.82 4.47 17.09
N GLU A 237 -27.53 4.85 17.16
CA GLU A 237 -26.43 3.89 17.41
C GLU A 237 -25.42 4.22 18.54
N ASN A 238 -25.78 5.06 19.52
CA ASN A 238 -25.05 5.36 20.79
C ASN A 238 -24.25 6.67 20.86
N ASN A 239 -24.15 7.17 22.10
CA ASN A 239 -23.74 8.49 22.60
C ASN A 239 -22.25 8.88 22.42
N LEU A 240 -21.62 8.57 21.29
CA LEU A 240 -20.25 9.01 21.01
C LEU A 240 -20.24 10.36 20.29
N GLY A 241 -19.12 11.10 20.33
CA GLY A 241 -18.94 12.30 19.50
C GLY A 241 -18.95 11.97 18.00
N HIS A 242 -18.55 12.92 17.16
CA HIS A 242 -18.46 12.74 15.70
C HIS A 242 -17.83 11.40 15.31
N LEU A 243 -18.66 10.47 14.81
CA LEU A 243 -18.22 9.15 14.34
C LEU A 243 -17.62 9.31 12.94
N LEU A 244 -16.43 8.76 12.78
CA LEU A 244 -15.70 8.73 11.52
C LEU A 244 -15.87 7.35 10.90
N GLU A 245 -16.15 7.30 9.60
CA GLU A 245 -15.92 6.13 8.78
C GLU A 245 -14.53 6.25 8.17
N VAL A 246 -13.66 5.28 8.46
CA VAL A 246 -12.27 5.29 8.02
C VAL A 246 -12.03 4.09 7.12
N ASN A 247 -11.68 4.39 5.88
CA ASN A 247 -11.29 3.42 4.87
C ASN A 247 -9.78 3.50 4.68
N MET A 248 -9.07 2.45 5.08
CA MET A 248 -7.61 2.43 5.10
C MET A 248 -7.07 1.28 4.25
N THR A 249 -6.02 1.57 3.45
CA THR A 249 -5.24 0.55 2.75
C THR A 249 -3.87 0.45 3.39
N LEU A 250 -3.50 -0.76 3.79
CA LEU A 250 -2.30 -1.09 4.54
C LEU A 250 -1.48 -2.13 3.78
N LYS A 251 -0.17 -2.07 3.93
CA LYS A 251 0.75 -3.11 3.48
C LYS A 251 1.63 -3.55 4.63
N TYR A 252 1.55 -4.83 4.98
CA TYR A 252 2.58 -5.45 5.81
C TYR A 252 3.78 -5.80 4.95
N VAL A 253 4.98 -5.51 5.43
CA VAL A 253 6.24 -5.83 4.74
C VAL A 253 7.01 -6.87 5.55
N GLU A 254 7.11 -8.07 4.99
CA GLU A 254 8.02 -9.10 5.48
C GLU A 254 9.42 -8.83 4.91
N LEU A 255 10.42 -8.74 5.80
CA LEU A 255 11.83 -8.47 5.46
C LEU A 255 12.65 -9.74 5.25
#